data_AF-A0A523R225-F1
#
_entry.id   AF-A0A523R225-F1
#
_cell.length_a   1.000
_cell.length_b   1.000
_cell.length_c   1.000
_cell.angle_alpha   90.00
_cell.angle_beta   90.00
_cell.angle_gamma   90.00
#
_symmetry.space_group_name_H-M   'P 1'
#
loop_
_entity.id
_entity.type
_entity.pdbx_description
1 polymer ?
#
loop_
_entity_poly.entity_id
_entity_poly.type
_entity_poly.pdbx_seq_one_letter_code
_entity_poly.pdbx_strand_id
1 'polypeptide(L)'
;MLIKAGVDISMLSRNARRAMEICNNYLMNNCEEMILTSTFEGNHIAGSLHYANDAFDFRFPKCFSVVFMDELRGLLGIDCDVVKYKRHIHVEYDPKE
;
A
#
# COMPACT_ATOMS: atom_id res chain seq x y z
N MET A 1 -2.72 -12.42 -1.07
CA MET A 1 -3.28 -11.12 -1.46
C MET A 1 -4.50 -11.32 -2.35
N LEU A 2 -5.61 -10.67 -2.01
CA LEU A 2 -6.77 -10.52 -2.88
C LEU A 2 -6.68 -9.19 -3.64
N ILE A 3 -7.02 -9.21 -4.93
CA ILE A 3 -7.03 -8.02 -5.79
C ILE A 3 -8.48 -7.71 -6.13
N LYS A 4 -8.93 -6.49 -5.80
CA LYS A 4 -10.28 -6.03 -6.16
C LYS A 4 -10.44 -6.04 -7.69
N ALA A 5 -11.61 -6.45 -8.19
CA ALA A 5 -11.91 -6.42 -9.61
C ALA A 5 -11.63 -5.03 -10.23
N GLY A 6 -10.88 -5.02 -11.33
CA GLY A 6 -10.47 -3.81 -12.04
C GLY A 6 -9.16 -3.18 -11.57
N VAL A 7 -8.52 -3.70 -10.52
CA VAL A 7 -7.18 -3.25 -10.10
C VAL A 7 -6.10 -3.96 -10.90
N ASP A 8 -5.12 -3.21 -11.41
CA ASP A 8 -4.06 -3.73 -12.28
C ASP A 8 -2.65 -3.54 -11.69
N ILE A 9 -2.02 -4.63 -11.25
CA ILE A 9 -0.68 -4.61 -10.67
C ILE A 9 0.45 -4.63 -11.71
N SER A 10 0.16 -4.75 -13.01
CA SER A 10 1.14 -5.00 -14.06
C SER A 10 2.12 -3.85 -14.28
N MET A 11 1.72 -2.61 -13.98
CA MET A 11 2.54 -1.42 -14.11
C MET A 11 3.29 -1.03 -12.83
N LEU A 12 2.88 -1.58 -11.68
CA LEU A 12 3.46 -1.22 -10.38
C LEU A 12 4.98 -1.42 -10.38
N SER A 13 5.72 -0.40 -9.95
CA SER A 13 7.18 -0.41 -9.97
C SER A 13 7.75 -1.54 -9.14
N ARG A 14 9.01 -1.91 -9.39
CA ARG A 14 9.66 -2.99 -8.63
C ARG A 14 9.73 -2.67 -7.13
N ASN A 15 9.95 -1.41 -6.77
CA ASN A 15 10.08 -0.99 -5.38
C ASN A 15 8.71 -0.96 -4.69
N ALA A 16 7.69 -0.38 -5.34
CA ALA A 16 6.32 -0.43 -4.84
C ALA A 16 5.79 -1.87 -4.71
N ARG A 17 6.15 -2.79 -5.64
CA ARG A 17 5.83 -4.22 -5.52
C ARG A 17 6.47 -4.88 -4.31
N ARG A 18 7.71 -4.55 -3.97
CA ARG A 18 8.39 -5.06 -2.77
C ARG A 18 7.70 -4.55 -1.50
N ALA A 19 7.37 -3.26 -1.46
CA ALA A 19 6.60 -2.68 -0.35
C ALA A 19 5.23 -3.40 -0.21
N MET A 20 4.53 -3.62 -1.32
CA MET A 20 3.26 -4.35 -1.36
C MET A 20 3.39 -5.79 -0.82
N GLU A 21 4.47 -6.49 -1.17
CA GLU A 21 4.76 -7.84 -0.66
C GLU A 21 5.02 -7.83 0.85
N ILE A 22 5.78 -6.87 1.37
CA ILE A 22 6.02 -6.68 2.81
C ILE A 22 4.69 -6.45 3.54
N CYS A 23 3.84 -5.54 3.04
CA CYS A 23 2.51 -5.30 3.59
C CYS A 23 1.69 -6.59 3.65
N ASN A 24 1.59 -7.32 2.52
CA ASN A 24 0.82 -8.55 2.47
C ASN A 24 1.36 -9.61 3.45
N ASN A 25 2.67 -9.77 3.55
CA ASN A 25 3.28 -10.73 4.48
C ASN A 25 3.03 -10.37 5.94
N TYR A 26 3.12 -9.09 6.29
CA TYR A 26 2.79 -8.61 7.63
C TYR A 26 1.32 -8.88 7.99
N LEU A 27 0.38 -8.62 7.08
CA LEU A 27 -1.04 -8.92 7.30
C LEU A 27 -1.28 -10.44 7.44
N MET A 28 -0.67 -11.25 6.57
CA MET A 28 -0.80 -12.72 6.61
C MET A 28 -0.31 -13.31 7.94
N ASN A 29 0.75 -12.75 8.52
CA ASN A 29 1.26 -13.13 9.84
C ASN A 29 0.31 -12.74 10.99
N ASN A 30 -0.59 -11.79 10.75
CA ASN A 30 -1.63 -11.34 11.68
C ASN A 30 -3.01 -11.94 11.34
N CYS A 31 -3.03 -13.09 10.66
CA CYS A 31 -4.23 -13.86 10.30
C CYS A 31 -5.22 -13.15 9.37
N GLU A 32 -4.76 -12.20 8.55
CA GLU A 32 -5.60 -11.52 7.58
C GLU A 32 -4.91 -11.40 6.20
N GLU A 33 -5.64 -11.68 5.13
CA GLU A 33 -5.11 -11.49 3.78
C GLU A 33 -5.30 -10.05 3.33
N MET A 34 -4.26 -9.43 2.74
CA MET A 34 -4.36 -8.07 2.22
C MET A 34 -5.32 -7.99 1.03
N ILE A 35 -6.20 -6.98 1.04
CA ILE A 35 -7.10 -6.66 -0.07
C ILE A 35 -6.62 -5.39 -0.76
N LEU A 36 -5.99 -5.54 -1.92
CA LEU A 36 -5.54 -4.44 -2.77
C LEU A 36 -6.74 -3.76 -3.44
N THR A 37 -6.83 -2.44 -3.32
CA THR A 37 -7.98 -1.65 -3.78
C THR A 37 -7.65 -0.66 -4.88
N SER A 38 -6.39 -0.23 -5.00
CA SER A 38 -5.94 0.60 -6.11
C SER A 38 -4.42 0.53 -6.34
N THR A 39 -3.99 0.77 -7.58
CA THR A 39 -2.64 1.06 -8.03
C THR A 39 -2.68 2.30 -8.93
N PHE A 40 -2.44 2.24 -10.24
CA PHE A 40 -2.48 3.41 -11.13
C PHE A 40 -3.88 3.78 -11.62
N GLU A 41 -4.85 2.86 -11.54
CA GLU A 41 -6.20 3.09 -12.04
C GLU A 41 -7.00 4.06 -11.16
N GLY A 42 -8.08 4.62 -11.71
CA GLY A 42 -8.96 5.54 -10.98
C GLY A 42 -8.52 7.01 -11.00
N ASN A 43 -9.15 7.78 -10.11
CA ASN A 43 -8.93 9.23 -10.01
C ASN A 43 -8.11 9.54 -8.75
N HIS A 44 -6.93 10.10 -8.96
CA HIS A 44 -6.00 10.53 -7.92
C HIS A 44 -5.73 12.03 -8.06
N ILE A 45 -5.17 12.64 -7.01
CA ILE A 45 -4.80 14.06 -7.05
C ILE A 45 -3.68 14.31 -8.06
N ALA A 46 -3.61 15.53 -8.61
CA ALA A 46 -2.49 15.92 -9.46
C ALA A 46 -1.16 15.76 -8.69
N GLY A 47 -0.18 15.11 -9.33
CA GLY A 47 1.11 14.81 -8.72
C GLY A 47 1.16 13.53 -7.87
N SER A 48 0.06 12.77 -7.78
CA SER A 48 0.04 11.49 -7.06
C SER A 48 1.00 10.46 -7.66
N LEU A 49 1.72 9.74 -6.80
CA LEU A 49 2.62 8.65 -7.18
C LEU A 49 1.90 7.40 -7.70
N HIS A 50 0.57 7.32 -7.56
CA HIS A 50 -0.23 6.33 -8.29
C HIS A 50 -0.03 6.46 -9.80
N TYR A 51 0.05 7.69 -10.32
CA TYR A 51 0.29 7.94 -11.75
C TYR A 51 1.75 7.72 -12.18
N ALA A 52 2.67 7.59 -11.23
CA ALA A 52 4.06 7.17 -11.46
C ALA A 52 4.24 5.64 -11.34
N ASN A 53 3.18 4.91 -10.96
CA ASN A 53 3.20 3.48 -10.61
C ASN A 53 4.01 3.14 -9.35
N ASP A 54 4.25 4.13 -8.49
CA ASP A 54 5.01 3.99 -7.24
C ASP A 54 4.12 3.94 -6.00
N ALA A 55 2.79 3.93 -6.16
CA ALA A 55 1.85 3.87 -5.04
C ALA A 55 0.76 2.81 -5.20
N PHE A 56 0.24 2.35 -4.07
CA PHE A 56 -0.87 1.43 -3.99
C PHE A 56 -1.72 1.66 -2.74
N ASP A 57 -3.00 1.31 -2.85
CA ASP A 57 -3.97 1.37 -1.77
C ASP A 57 -4.44 -0.02 -1.40
N PHE A 58 -4.59 -0.28 -0.11
CA PHE A 58 -5.24 -1.49 0.38
C PHE A 58 -6.27 -1.20 1.48
N ARG A 59 -7.24 -2.10 1.62
CA ARG A 59 -8.31 -1.95 2.61
C ARG A 59 -7.75 -1.99 4.02
N PHE A 60 -8.40 -1.25 4.94
CA PHE A 60 -8.17 -1.45 6.36
C PHE A 60 -8.31 -2.92 6.77
N PRO A 61 -7.30 -3.51 7.43
CA PRO A 61 -7.45 -4.81 8.04
C PRO A 61 -8.38 -4.72 9.26
N LYS A 62 -8.98 -5.84 9.65
CA LYS A 62 -9.73 -5.98 10.91
C LYS A 62 -8.87 -5.69 12.13
N CYS A 63 -7.57 -6.01 12.08
CA CYS A 63 -6.60 -5.70 13.14
C CYS A 63 -6.12 -4.24 13.13
N PHE A 64 -6.70 -3.37 12.30
CA PHE A 64 -6.27 -1.99 12.17
C PHE A 64 -6.28 -1.26 13.53
N SER A 65 -5.13 -0.69 13.87
CA SER A 65 -4.91 0.11 15.07
C SER A 65 -3.84 1.17 14.80
N VAL A 66 -3.58 2.05 15.77
CA VAL A 66 -2.44 2.98 15.68
C VAL A 66 -1.13 2.20 15.69
N VAL A 67 -1.00 1.19 16.54
CA VAL A 67 0.19 0.32 16.63
C VAL A 67 0.47 -0.38 15.30
N PHE A 68 -0.57 -0.89 14.64
CA PHE A 68 -0.45 -1.48 13.30
C PHE A 68 0.19 -0.52 12.28
N MET A 69 -0.19 0.77 12.31
CA MET A 69 0.36 1.75 11.37
C MET A 69 1.84 2.04 11.63
N ASP A 70 2.23 2.11 12.90
CA ASP A 70 3.61 2.38 13.28
C ASP A 70 4.52 1.19 13.00
N GLU A 71 4.04 -0.04 13.25
CA GLU A 71 4.72 -1.27 12.84
C GLU A 71 4.90 -1.35 11.33
N LEU A 72 3.85 -1.04 10.55
CA LEU A 72 3.92 -1.07 9.10
C LEU A 72 4.93 -0.05 8.54
N ARG A 73 4.97 1.17 9.10
CA ARG A 73 5.98 2.18 8.76
C ARG A 73 7.40 1.70 9.08
N GLY A 74 7.59 1.11 10.25
CA GLY A 74 8.88 0.55 10.65
C GLY A 74 9.36 -0.57 9.73
N LEU A 75 8.44 -1.41 9.23
CA LEU A 75 8.74 -2.50 8.31
C LEU A 75 9.10 -2.03 6.90
N LEU A 76 8.42 -1.01 6.40
CA LEU A 76 8.68 -0.49 5.05
C LEU A 76 9.90 0.42 4.98
N GLY A 77 10.25 1.07 6.10
CA GLY A 77 11.42 1.93 6.19
C GLY A 77 11.18 3.34 5.65
N ILE A 78 12.26 4.12 5.59
CA ILE A 78 12.21 5.55 5.30
C ILE A 78 11.83 5.88 3.85
N ASP A 79 12.03 4.95 2.92
CA ASP A 79 11.74 5.15 1.50
C ASP A 79 10.25 5.01 1.15
N CYS A 80 9.41 4.70 2.12
CA CYS A 80 7.98 4.50 1.92
C CYS A 80 7.17 5.41 2.85
N ASP A 81 6.24 6.14 2.27
CA ASP A 81 5.24 6.87 3.03
C ASP A 81 3.98 6.01 3.22
N VAL A 82 3.52 5.90 4.47
CA VAL A 82 2.32 5.11 4.84
C VAL A 82 1.29 6.05 5.44
N VAL A 83 0.23 6.30 4.68
CA VAL A 83 -0.79 7.30 4.98
C VAL A 83 -2.14 6.63 5.20
N LYS A 84 -2.79 7.00 6.30
CA LYS A 84 -4.18 6.60 6.56
C LYS A 84 -5.14 7.58 5.86
N TYR A 85 -5.86 7.12 4.84
CA TYR A 85 -6.99 7.86 4.28
C TYR A 85 -8.31 7.43 4.92
N LYS A 86 -9.43 8.05 4.50
CA LYS A 86 -10.75 7.78 5.11
C LYS A 86 -11.22 6.34 4.97
N ARG A 87 -10.84 5.63 3.89
CA ARG A 87 -11.41 4.33 3.52
C ARG A 87 -10.39 3.23 3.22
N HIS A 88 -9.11 3.57 3.18
CA HIS A 88 -8.01 2.67 2.84
C HIS A 88 -6.71 3.18 3.48
N ILE A 89 -5.70 2.35 3.42
CA ILE A 89 -4.31 2.70 3.71
C ILE A 89 -3.62 2.88 2.36
N HIS A 90 -2.94 4.00 2.22
CA HIS A 90 -2.15 4.34 1.04
C HIS A 90 -0.67 4.16 1.37
N VAL A 91 0.06 3.54 0.45
CA VAL A 91 1.50 3.35 0.54
C VAL A 91 2.11 3.81 -0.77
N GLU A 92 3.09 4.68 -0.67
CA GLU A 92 3.87 5.16 -1.82
C GLU A 92 5.37 5.00 -1.56
N TYR A 93 6.10 4.57 -2.59
CA TYR A 93 7.55 4.54 -2.60
C TYR A 93 8.06 5.92 -3.03
N ASP A 94 8.59 6.66 -2.07
CA ASP A 94 9.14 8.01 -2.26
C ASP A 94 10.48 8.10 -1.51
N PRO A 95 11.58 7.60 -2.12
CA PRO A 95 12.88 7.55 -1.47
C PRO A 95 13.34 8.95 -1.10
N LYS A 96 13.72 9.12 0.17
CA LYS A 96 14.20 10.41 0.67
C LYS A 96 15.69 10.56 0.35
N GLU A 97 16.08 11.73 -0.15
CA GLU A 97 17.49 12.09 -0.37
C GLU A 97 18.28 12.22 0.94
#